data_AF-D0P470-F1
#
_entry.id   AF-D0P470-F1
#
_cell.length_a   1.000
_cell.length_b   1.000
_cell.length_c   1.000
_cell.angle_alpha   90.00
_cell.angle_beta   90.00
_cell.angle_gamma   90.00
#
_symmetry.space_group_name_H-M   'P 1'
#
loop_
_entity.id
_entity.type
_entity.pdbx_description
1 polymer ?
#
loop_
_entity_poly.entity_id
_entity_poly.type
_entity_poly.pdbx_seq_one_letter_code
_entity_poly.pdbx_strand_id
1 'polypeptide(L)'
;MVHPAEYGVHHLAATTASVFRMGGEDNAVPTAILSTTNEAEERAPTGLNKILSPFKGATAMVADAVKLRSWLSKDTPVADVLVALKISERVDDALTDPNLKTLSKYVDMFNEKYPNNQVSLFGTLAGHYGDNVVATALVNAKLAASTKADLHLRQFEHWFTTGKSAKDVFKLLEMADDGPRSLISCKLTTLEDYIKFSRIKNHHDSTNIFRVLRNGFGGDKDFAIMVSKAMDIPEAKLNAGIYQDALFERWFKSNMEPQDVLMTVFKIDDVATSGAREQSIVSQYKKYYEWELGIDQIPSFLGHVFRPR
;
A
#
# COMPACT_ATOMS: atom_id res chain seq x y z
N MET A 1 16.26 41.26 43.49
CA MET A 1 16.77 40.56 44.67
C MET A 1 15.88 39.34 44.87
N VAL A 2 16.29 38.07 44.90
CA VAL A 2 17.53 37.31 44.75
C VAL A 2 17.04 35.87 44.38
N HIS A 3 17.54 35.30 43.28
CA HIS A 3 17.51 33.86 42.91
C HIS A 3 18.51 33.07 43.79
N PRO A 4 18.77 31.76 43.59
CA PRO A 4 17.97 30.54 43.75
C PRO A 4 18.70 29.53 44.68
N ALA A 5 18.20 28.29 44.81
CA ALA A 5 19.00 27.17 45.34
C ALA A 5 18.93 25.96 44.40
N GLU A 6 20.07 25.66 43.79
CA GLU A 6 20.44 24.41 43.13
C GLU A 6 20.77 23.33 44.17
N TYR A 7 20.43 22.07 43.91
CA TYR A 7 21.08 20.83 44.38
C TYR A 7 20.42 19.68 43.57
N GLY A 8 21.07 18.69 42.96
CA GLY A 8 22.47 18.32 42.86
C GLY A 8 22.57 17.13 41.89
N VAL A 9 23.69 17.06 41.18
CA VAL A 9 24.07 16.05 40.19
C VAL A 9 24.65 14.84 40.91
N HIS A 10 24.29 13.60 40.51
CA HIS A 10 25.05 12.40 40.86
C HIS A 10 25.42 11.60 39.60
N HIS A 11 26.73 11.61 39.34
CA HIS A 11 27.49 10.71 38.47
C HIS A 11 27.83 9.43 39.25
N LEU A 12 27.75 8.26 38.61
CA LEU A 12 28.47 7.00 38.93
C LEU A 12 28.28 6.07 37.72
N ALA A 13 29.24 6.01 36.79
CA ALA A 13 30.47 5.20 36.79
C ALA A 13 30.24 3.72 36.42
N ALA A 14 31.05 3.28 35.46
CA ALA A 14 31.04 2.01 34.76
C ALA A 14 31.46 0.81 35.61
N THR A 15 31.10 -0.40 35.16
CA THR A 15 31.93 -1.60 35.36
C THR A 15 31.76 -2.56 34.17
N THR A 16 32.86 -2.69 33.45
CA THR A 16 33.23 -3.76 32.50
C THR A 16 33.55 -5.06 33.23
N ALA A 17 33.21 -6.21 32.63
CA ALA A 17 34.00 -7.44 32.75
C ALA A 17 33.77 -8.34 31.53
N SER A 18 34.85 -8.51 30.75
CA SER A 18 35.02 -9.49 29.68
C SER A 18 35.74 -10.74 30.20
N VAL A 19 35.89 -11.70 29.28
CA VAL A 19 36.92 -12.77 29.17
C VAL A 19 36.49 -14.09 29.83
N PHE A 20 36.45 -15.27 29.16
CA PHE A 20 37.56 -16.06 28.56
C PHE A 20 36.94 -17.32 27.87
N ARG A 21 37.04 -17.62 26.57
CA ARG A 21 38.11 -18.12 25.64
C ARG A 21 38.66 -19.55 25.89
N MET A 22 38.72 -20.32 24.78
CA MET A 22 39.49 -21.55 24.41
C MET A 22 38.60 -22.79 24.19
N GLY A 23 38.77 -23.61 23.15
CA GLY A 23 39.76 -23.73 22.05
C GLY A 23 39.31 -24.85 21.08
N GLY A 24 39.68 -24.78 19.79
CA GLY A 24 40.57 -25.76 19.11
C GLY A 24 39.76 -26.72 18.20
N GLU A 25 39.77 -26.54 16.87
CA GLU A 25 40.67 -27.20 15.89
C GLU A 25 40.54 -28.74 15.85
N ASP A 26 39.97 -29.30 14.78
CA ASP A 26 40.71 -30.04 13.74
C ASP A 26 39.83 -30.91 12.81
N ASN A 27 40.16 -30.81 11.51
CA ASN A 27 40.23 -31.86 10.50
C ASN A 27 39.07 -32.85 10.25
N ALA A 28 38.47 -32.75 9.05
CA ALA A 28 38.56 -33.82 8.05
C ALA A 28 37.85 -33.44 6.72
N VAL A 29 38.60 -33.46 5.63
CA VAL A 29 38.08 -33.70 4.26
C VAL A 29 38.67 -35.05 3.80
N PRO A 30 37.90 -35.85 3.05
CA PRO A 30 38.42 -36.42 1.80
C PRO A 30 37.36 -36.26 0.68
N THR A 31 37.59 -35.70 -0.51
CA THR A 31 38.59 -35.89 -1.58
C THR A 31 38.59 -37.27 -2.24
N ALA A 32 38.61 -37.22 -3.59
CA ALA A 32 39.04 -38.21 -4.60
C ALA A 32 37.87 -38.86 -5.39
N ILE A 33 37.87 -38.97 -6.72
CA ILE A 33 38.94 -39.29 -7.71
C ILE A 33 38.54 -38.67 -9.07
N LEU A 34 39.33 -37.74 -9.66
CA LEU A 34 40.31 -37.88 -10.79
C LEU A 34 39.67 -38.31 -12.13
N SER A 35 40.04 -37.89 -13.33
CA SER A 35 41.05 -37.01 -13.97
C SER A 35 40.63 -37.04 -15.48
N THR A 36 41.03 -36.21 -16.45
CA THR A 36 42.34 -35.72 -16.90
C THR A 36 42.10 -34.65 -17.98
N THR A 37 42.90 -33.57 -17.94
CA THR A 37 43.58 -32.88 -19.04
C THR A 37 42.98 -32.88 -20.46
N ASN A 38 42.75 -31.69 -21.02
CA ASN A 38 43.68 -31.11 -22.00
C ASN A 38 43.36 -29.63 -22.27
N GLU A 39 44.45 -28.88 -22.45
CA GLU A 39 44.52 -27.44 -22.56
C GLU A 39 44.05 -26.91 -23.92
N ALA A 40 43.55 -25.68 -23.87
CA ALA A 40 43.76 -24.56 -24.80
C ALA A 40 43.70 -24.81 -26.33
N GLU A 41 42.67 -24.27 -26.97
CA GLU A 41 42.91 -23.26 -28.02
C GLU A 41 41.71 -22.33 -28.22
N GLU A 42 42.04 -21.04 -28.23
CA GLU A 42 41.27 -19.86 -28.55
C GLU A 42 40.44 -19.98 -29.85
N ARG A 43 39.12 -19.73 -29.78
CA ARG A 43 38.33 -19.25 -30.93
C ARG A 43 37.05 -18.54 -30.46
N ALA A 44 36.95 -17.28 -30.90
CA ALA A 44 35.85 -16.35 -30.65
C ALA A 44 34.45 -16.92 -30.96
N PRO A 45 33.38 -16.43 -30.29
CA PRO A 45 32.03 -16.97 -30.41
C PRO A 45 31.41 -16.59 -31.77
N THR A 46 31.45 -17.51 -32.73
CA THR A 46 30.72 -17.46 -34.01
C THR A 46 29.26 -17.91 -33.86
N GLY A 47 28.57 -17.42 -32.82
CA GLY A 47 27.20 -17.82 -32.48
C GLY A 47 26.08 -16.87 -32.96
N LEU A 48 26.40 -15.65 -33.40
CA LEU A 48 25.37 -14.62 -33.66
C LEU A 48 24.97 -14.46 -35.14
N ASN A 49 25.66 -15.10 -36.07
CA ASN A 49 25.42 -14.93 -37.52
C ASN A 49 24.30 -15.82 -38.11
N LYS A 50 23.47 -16.47 -37.29
CA LYS A 50 22.41 -17.37 -37.78
C LYS A 50 20.96 -16.92 -37.54
N ILE A 51 20.72 -15.69 -37.07
CA ILE A 51 19.35 -15.20 -36.78
C ILE A 51 18.91 -14.08 -37.75
N LEU A 52 19.57 -13.88 -38.89
CA LEU A 52 19.13 -12.84 -39.84
C LEU A 52 18.80 -13.40 -41.22
N SER A 53 17.50 -13.63 -41.46
CA SER A 53 16.76 -13.12 -42.64
C SER A 53 15.27 -13.53 -42.58
N PRO A 54 14.34 -12.79 -43.21
CA PRO A 54 14.13 -11.34 -43.14
C PRO A 54 12.69 -11.03 -42.68
N PHE A 55 12.49 -10.11 -41.72
CA PHE A 55 11.14 -9.65 -41.38
C PHE A 55 10.97 -8.16 -41.72
N LYS A 56 9.89 -7.86 -42.45
CA LYS A 56 9.45 -6.53 -42.85
C LYS A 56 9.35 -5.63 -41.60
N GLY A 57 10.25 -4.66 -41.49
CA GLY A 57 10.41 -3.76 -40.33
C GLY A 57 11.80 -3.13 -40.17
N ALA A 58 12.77 -3.56 -40.98
CA ALA A 58 14.18 -3.19 -40.84
C ALA A 58 14.51 -1.69 -40.91
N THR A 59 13.73 -0.87 -41.64
CA THR A 59 14.08 0.56 -41.82
C THR A 59 13.91 1.40 -40.55
N ALA A 60 12.89 1.14 -39.73
CA ALA A 60 12.68 1.86 -38.46
C ALA A 60 13.68 1.42 -37.38
N MET A 61 13.96 0.11 -37.27
CA MET A 61 14.96 -0.40 -36.31
C MET A 61 16.38 0.07 -36.62
N VAL A 62 16.74 0.20 -37.91
CA VAL A 62 18.07 0.70 -38.32
C VAL A 62 18.21 2.20 -38.02
N ALA A 63 17.18 3.00 -38.27
CA ALA A 63 17.20 4.45 -37.99
C ALA A 63 17.35 4.74 -36.48
N ASP A 64 16.60 4.03 -35.63
CA ASP A 64 16.71 4.17 -34.17
C ASP A 64 18.11 3.75 -33.68
N ALA A 65 18.65 2.64 -34.17
CA ALA A 65 19.98 2.18 -33.79
C ALA A 65 21.10 3.16 -34.20
N VAL A 66 21.00 3.78 -35.38
CA VAL A 66 21.97 4.80 -35.82
C VAL A 66 21.91 6.05 -34.94
N LYS A 67 20.70 6.51 -34.59
CA LYS A 67 20.51 7.68 -33.72
C LYS A 67 21.05 7.43 -32.31
N LEU A 68 20.72 6.27 -31.73
CA LEU A 68 21.20 5.85 -30.41
C LEU A 68 22.73 5.78 -30.36
N ARG A 69 23.37 5.19 -31.37
CA ARG A 69 24.84 5.13 -31.48
C ARG A 69 25.47 6.51 -31.64
N SER A 70 24.83 7.42 -32.37
CA SER A 70 25.32 8.78 -32.53
C SER A 70 25.30 9.57 -31.21
N TRP A 71 24.26 9.41 -30.40
CA TRP A 71 24.21 9.99 -29.05
C TRP A 71 25.26 9.37 -28.14
N LEU A 72 25.39 8.04 -28.16
CA LEU A 72 26.35 7.32 -27.32
C LEU A 72 27.80 7.64 -27.68
N SER A 73 28.12 7.90 -28.96
CA SER A 73 29.47 8.31 -29.37
C SER A 73 29.82 9.74 -28.97
N LYS A 74 28.81 10.58 -28.70
CA LYS A 74 28.95 11.97 -28.24
C LYS A 74 28.81 12.10 -26.72
N ASP A 75 28.72 10.97 -26.00
CA ASP A 75 28.53 10.93 -24.55
C ASP A 75 27.32 11.75 -24.09
N THR A 76 26.25 11.76 -24.91
CA THR A 76 25.07 12.59 -24.62
C THR A 76 24.38 12.12 -23.33
N PRO A 77 24.15 13.00 -22.34
CA PRO A 77 23.45 12.65 -21.11
C PRO A 77 22.04 12.10 -21.38
N VAL A 78 21.60 11.14 -20.58
CA VAL A 78 20.26 10.53 -20.74
C VAL A 78 19.13 11.56 -20.60
N ALA A 79 19.30 12.56 -19.74
CA ALA A 79 18.34 13.67 -19.60
C ALA A 79 18.18 14.48 -20.90
N ASP A 80 19.29 14.74 -21.61
CA ASP A 80 19.25 15.47 -22.88
C ASP A 80 18.61 14.62 -23.99
N VAL A 81 18.82 13.30 -23.96
CA VAL A 81 18.16 12.37 -24.89
C VAL A 81 16.65 12.31 -24.66
N LEU A 82 16.19 12.35 -23.40
CA LEU A 82 14.76 12.46 -23.07
C LEU A 82 14.14 13.68 -23.76
N VAL A 83 14.78 14.86 -23.63
CA VAL A 83 14.32 16.10 -24.26
C VAL A 83 14.39 16.02 -25.79
N ALA A 84 15.47 15.46 -26.34
CA ALA A 84 15.66 15.32 -27.78
C ALA A 84 14.67 14.33 -28.44
N LEU A 85 14.16 13.36 -27.68
CA LEU A 85 13.10 12.47 -28.09
C LEU A 85 11.72 13.15 -28.07
N LYS A 86 11.61 14.36 -27.50
CA LYS A 86 10.37 15.13 -27.39
C LYS A 86 9.26 14.33 -26.71
N ILE A 87 9.63 13.53 -25.71
CA ILE A 87 8.67 12.85 -24.85
C ILE A 87 7.83 13.92 -24.17
N SER A 88 6.50 13.71 -24.13
CA SER A 88 5.54 14.69 -23.62
C SER A 88 5.91 15.26 -22.25
N GLU A 89 5.75 16.58 -22.07
CA GLU A 89 5.91 17.26 -20.77
C GLU A 89 4.91 16.76 -19.71
N ARG A 90 3.85 16.07 -20.11
CA ARG A 90 2.87 15.46 -19.22
C ARG A 90 3.24 14.01 -18.96
N VAL A 91 3.51 13.68 -17.69
CA VAL A 91 3.98 12.34 -17.28
C VAL A 91 3.06 11.19 -17.74
N ASP A 92 1.74 11.37 -17.69
CA ASP A 92 0.79 10.32 -18.08
C ASP A 92 0.91 9.99 -19.58
N ASP A 93 1.07 11.02 -20.41
CA ASP A 93 1.27 10.88 -21.85
C ASP A 93 2.67 10.31 -22.14
N ALA A 94 3.69 10.76 -21.39
CA ALA A 94 5.07 10.26 -21.49
C ALA A 94 5.19 8.75 -21.24
N LEU A 95 4.42 8.21 -20.27
CA LEU A 95 4.41 6.77 -19.96
C LEU A 95 3.84 5.90 -21.08
N THR A 96 3.05 6.49 -21.98
CA THR A 96 2.48 5.80 -23.16
C THR A 96 3.18 6.16 -24.47
N ASP A 97 4.16 7.06 -24.42
CA ASP A 97 4.88 7.55 -25.58
C ASP A 97 5.75 6.43 -26.20
N PRO A 98 5.65 6.17 -27.52
CA PRO A 98 6.48 5.16 -28.17
C PRO A 98 7.98 5.42 -28.04
N ASN A 99 8.41 6.68 -27.90
CA ASN A 99 9.81 7.06 -27.73
C ASN A 99 10.37 6.68 -26.35
N LEU A 100 9.52 6.36 -25.36
CA LEU A 100 9.97 5.88 -24.06
C LEU A 100 10.76 4.56 -24.20
N LYS A 101 10.37 3.71 -25.16
CA LYS A 101 11.13 2.48 -25.50
C LYS A 101 12.51 2.81 -26.06
N THR A 102 12.63 3.88 -26.84
CA THR A 102 13.90 4.35 -27.39
C THR A 102 14.79 4.91 -26.28
N LEU A 103 14.22 5.67 -25.34
CA LEU A 103 14.94 6.15 -24.16
C LEU A 103 15.42 5.00 -23.27
N SER A 104 14.57 3.99 -23.01
CA SER A 104 14.95 2.81 -22.24
C SER A 104 16.15 2.09 -22.84
N LYS A 105 16.13 1.86 -24.17
CA LYS A 105 17.27 1.25 -24.88
C LYS A 105 18.54 2.11 -24.77
N TYR A 106 18.40 3.43 -24.82
CA TYR A 106 19.54 4.32 -24.64
C TYR A 106 20.13 4.23 -23.23
N VAL A 107 19.29 4.14 -22.20
CA VAL A 107 19.72 3.93 -20.80
C VAL A 107 20.53 2.63 -20.68
N ASP A 108 20.04 1.54 -21.28
CA ASP A 108 20.75 0.25 -21.26
C ASP A 108 22.13 0.38 -21.91
N MET A 109 22.19 0.95 -23.13
CA MET A 109 23.45 1.18 -23.85
C MET A 109 24.41 2.11 -23.09
N PHE A 110 23.89 3.14 -22.43
CA PHE A 110 24.68 4.08 -21.63
C PHE A 110 25.29 3.38 -20.41
N ASN A 111 24.50 2.56 -19.70
CA ASN A 111 24.96 1.82 -18.53
C ASN A 111 25.98 0.73 -18.86
N GLU A 112 25.87 0.10 -20.04
CA GLU A 112 26.88 -0.84 -20.55
C GLU A 112 28.22 -0.14 -20.81
N LYS A 113 28.19 1.09 -21.34
CA LYS A 113 29.40 1.89 -21.59
C LYS A 113 30.00 2.46 -20.30
N TYR A 114 29.17 2.81 -19.33
CA TYR A 114 29.56 3.45 -18.08
C TYR A 114 29.14 2.63 -16.85
N PRO A 115 29.77 1.47 -16.60
CA PRO A 115 29.35 0.56 -15.53
C PRO A 115 29.46 1.15 -14.12
N ASN A 116 30.33 2.16 -13.93
CA ASN A 116 30.54 2.83 -12.64
C ASN A 116 29.62 4.06 -12.43
N ASN A 117 28.84 4.46 -13.44
CA ASN A 117 27.97 5.64 -13.38
C ASN A 117 26.60 5.33 -14.00
N GLN A 118 25.98 4.27 -13.50
CA GLN A 118 24.70 3.80 -14.02
C GLN A 118 23.58 4.77 -13.66
N VAL A 119 22.66 4.94 -14.60
CA VAL A 119 21.41 5.68 -14.42
C VAL A 119 20.23 4.76 -14.65
N SER A 120 19.10 5.04 -14.01
CA SER A 120 17.87 4.28 -14.25
C SER A 120 16.89 5.09 -15.09
N LEU A 121 16.05 4.41 -15.87
CA LEU A 121 14.95 5.05 -16.59
C LEU A 121 14.01 5.77 -15.61
N PHE A 122 13.70 5.12 -14.48
CA PHE A 122 12.92 5.73 -13.40
C PHE A 122 13.58 7.01 -12.88
N GLY A 123 14.86 6.96 -12.51
CA GLY A 123 15.58 8.13 -12.00
C GLY A 123 15.67 9.27 -13.00
N THR A 124 15.77 8.95 -14.30
CA THR A 124 15.74 9.94 -15.39
C THR A 124 14.37 10.63 -15.46
N LEU A 125 13.27 9.86 -15.44
CA LEU A 125 11.92 10.41 -15.43
C LEU A 125 11.65 11.20 -14.15
N ALA A 126 12.07 10.68 -13.00
CA ALA A 126 11.90 11.34 -11.69
C ALA A 126 12.68 12.66 -11.61
N GLY A 127 13.87 12.73 -12.21
CA GLY A 127 14.63 13.97 -12.33
C GLY A 127 13.95 15.03 -13.21
N HIS A 128 13.17 14.60 -14.20
CA HIS A 128 12.47 15.51 -15.13
C HIS A 128 11.08 15.95 -14.61
N TYR A 129 10.26 15.01 -14.16
CA TYR A 129 8.86 15.26 -13.76
C TYR A 129 8.65 15.37 -12.24
N GLY A 130 9.63 14.93 -11.44
CA GLY A 130 9.52 14.79 -9.98
C GLY A 130 9.15 13.37 -9.55
N ASP A 131 9.79 12.89 -8.48
CA ASP A 131 9.69 11.50 -8.00
C ASP A 131 8.25 11.09 -7.64
N ASN A 132 7.57 11.91 -6.83
CA ASN A 132 6.16 11.68 -6.44
C ASN A 132 5.22 11.64 -7.65
N VAL A 133 5.50 12.44 -8.67
CA VAL A 133 4.67 12.56 -9.88
C VAL A 133 4.81 11.28 -10.71
N VAL A 134 6.03 10.81 -10.92
CA VAL A 134 6.31 9.57 -11.68
C VAL A 134 5.78 8.34 -10.95
N ALA A 135 5.99 8.23 -9.63
CA ALA A 135 5.47 7.12 -8.84
C ALA A 135 3.94 7.03 -8.92
N THR A 136 3.25 8.17 -8.79
CA THR A 136 1.79 8.25 -8.90
C THR A 136 1.31 7.85 -10.30
N ALA A 137 1.98 8.35 -11.35
CA ALA A 137 1.64 8.04 -12.73
C ALA A 137 1.86 6.55 -13.07
N LEU A 138 2.92 5.93 -12.57
CA LEU A 138 3.17 4.49 -12.75
C LEU A 138 2.11 3.61 -12.05
N VAL A 139 1.67 4.01 -10.86
CA VAL A 139 0.54 3.34 -10.17
C VAL A 139 -0.72 3.46 -11.02
N ASN A 140 -1.05 4.66 -11.50
CA ASN A 140 -2.21 4.89 -12.37
C ASN A 140 -2.14 4.08 -13.67
N ALA A 141 -0.98 4.05 -14.33
CA ALA A 141 -0.76 3.30 -15.56
C ALA A 141 -0.89 1.79 -15.35
N LYS A 142 -0.36 1.26 -14.23
CA LYS A 142 -0.53 -0.14 -13.85
C LYS A 142 -1.99 -0.49 -13.57
N LEU A 143 -2.74 0.43 -12.97
CA LEU A 143 -4.17 0.26 -12.75
C LEU A 143 -4.93 0.28 -14.08
N ALA A 144 -4.62 1.21 -15.00
CA ALA A 144 -5.23 1.27 -16.33
C ALA A 144 -4.91 0.05 -17.22
N ALA A 145 -3.70 -0.49 -17.17
CA ALA A 145 -3.30 -1.60 -18.05
C ALA A 145 -4.00 -2.95 -17.77
N SER A 146 -4.80 -3.06 -16.71
CA SER A 146 -5.56 -4.28 -16.42
C SER A 146 -7.01 -4.13 -16.88
N THR A 147 -7.43 -4.89 -17.89
CA THR A 147 -8.75 -4.81 -18.56
C THR A 147 -9.96 -4.91 -17.64
N LYS A 148 -9.82 -5.51 -16.45
CA LYS A 148 -10.86 -5.55 -15.41
C LYS A 148 -10.82 -4.30 -14.50
N ALA A 149 -9.64 -3.73 -14.26
CA ALA A 149 -9.52 -2.45 -13.57
C ALA A 149 -9.84 -1.26 -14.48
N ASP A 150 -9.73 -1.40 -15.81
CA ASP A 150 -10.16 -0.38 -16.78
C ASP A 150 -11.62 0.05 -16.58
N LEU A 151 -12.53 -0.91 -16.40
CA LEU A 151 -13.95 -0.60 -16.20
C LEU A 151 -14.20 0.03 -14.83
N HIS A 152 -13.61 -0.53 -13.77
CA HIS A 152 -13.77 -0.02 -12.41
C HIS A 152 -13.15 1.38 -12.26
N LEU A 153 -11.98 1.61 -12.86
CA LEU A 153 -11.32 2.91 -12.86
C LEU A 153 -12.12 3.94 -13.62
N ARG A 154 -12.63 3.63 -14.82
CA ARG A 154 -13.53 4.55 -15.55
C ARG A 154 -14.80 4.85 -14.77
N GLN A 155 -15.36 3.87 -14.07
CA GLN A 155 -16.50 4.08 -13.20
C GLN A 155 -16.15 5.02 -12.03
N PHE A 156 -14.99 4.82 -11.39
CA PHE A 156 -14.52 5.68 -10.30
C PHE A 156 -14.19 7.09 -10.77
N GLU A 157 -13.54 7.25 -11.92
CA GLU A 157 -13.29 8.53 -12.57
C GLU A 157 -14.60 9.24 -12.88
N HIS A 158 -15.59 8.52 -13.42
CA HIS A 158 -16.90 9.09 -13.68
C HIS A 158 -17.59 9.55 -12.39
N TRP A 159 -17.62 8.72 -11.34
CA TRP A 159 -18.19 9.11 -10.05
C TRP A 159 -17.47 10.31 -9.43
N PHE A 160 -16.15 10.34 -9.49
CA PHE A 160 -15.34 11.42 -8.94
C PHE A 160 -15.52 12.73 -9.70
N THR A 161 -15.45 12.71 -11.04
CA THR A 161 -15.60 13.90 -11.89
C THR A 161 -17.04 14.44 -11.90
N THR A 162 -18.03 13.58 -11.62
CA THR A 162 -19.43 14.00 -11.40
C THR A 162 -19.71 14.43 -9.94
N GLY A 163 -18.68 14.50 -9.10
CA GLY A 163 -18.77 15.04 -7.75
C GLY A 163 -19.41 14.12 -6.71
N LYS A 164 -19.48 12.80 -6.96
CA LYS A 164 -20.06 11.85 -5.98
C LYS A 164 -19.14 11.70 -4.78
N SER A 165 -19.67 11.92 -3.59
CA SER A 165 -18.97 11.58 -2.35
C SER A 165 -19.00 10.06 -2.12
N ALA A 166 -18.16 9.57 -1.21
CA ALA A 166 -18.23 8.16 -0.79
C ALA A 166 -19.61 7.80 -0.19
N LYS A 167 -20.31 8.77 0.42
CA LYS A 167 -21.70 8.59 0.89
C LYS A 167 -22.66 8.40 -0.27
N ASP A 168 -22.47 9.10 -1.38
CA ASP A 168 -23.30 8.95 -2.57
C ASP A 168 -23.05 7.61 -3.26
N VAL A 169 -21.79 7.15 -3.28
CA VAL A 169 -21.44 5.82 -3.81
C VAL A 169 -21.99 4.71 -2.92
N PHE A 170 -21.96 4.84 -1.59
CA PHE A 170 -22.62 3.90 -0.68
C PHE A 170 -24.12 3.73 -1.01
N LYS A 171 -24.82 4.84 -1.26
CA LYS A 171 -26.24 4.83 -1.65
C LYS A 171 -26.44 4.24 -3.05
N LEU A 172 -25.58 4.60 -4.00
CA LEU A 172 -25.64 4.09 -5.38
C LEU A 172 -25.45 2.57 -5.44
N LEU A 173 -24.66 2.01 -4.53
CA LEU A 173 -24.44 0.58 -4.39
C LEU A 173 -25.57 -0.12 -3.60
N GLU A 174 -26.57 0.62 -3.12
CA GLU A 174 -27.71 0.07 -2.36
C GLU A 174 -27.26 -0.78 -1.17
N MET A 175 -26.16 -0.37 -0.50
CA MET A 175 -25.55 -1.17 0.55
C MET A 175 -26.44 -1.31 1.79
N ALA A 176 -27.32 -0.34 2.04
CA ALA A 176 -28.28 -0.40 3.14
C ALA A 176 -29.29 -1.55 2.97
N ASP A 177 -29.69 -1.82 1.73
CA ASP A 177 -30.71 -2.82 1.39
C ASP A 177 -30.20 -4.25 1.57
N ASP A 178 -28.89 -4.46 1.38
CA ASP A 178 -28.21 -5.73 1.66
C ASP A 178 -28.09 -6.03 3.17
N GLY A 179 -28.25 -5.00 4.01
CA GLY A 179 -28.14 -5.11 5.46
C GLY A 179 -26.83 -5.76 5.91
N PRO A 180 -26.85 -6.71 6.87
CA PRO A 180 -25.65 -7.39 7.37
C PRO A 180 -24.78 -8.07 6.29
N ARG A 181 -25.37 -8.52 5.19
CA ARG A 181 -24.63 -9.18 4.09
C ARG A 181 -23.80 -8.21 3.27
N SER A 182 -24.04 -6.89 3.41
CA SER A 182 -23.21 -5.88 2.76
C SER A 182 -21.74 -6.01 3.16
N LEU A 183 -21.46 -6.51 4.38
CA LEU A 183 -20.09 -6.65 4.91
C LEU A 183 -19.27 -7.77 4.25
N ILE A 184 -19.90 -8.62 3.44
CA ILE A 184 -19.23 -9.67 2.64
C ILE A 184 -19.49 -9.52 1.14
N SER A 185 -20.14 -8.41 0.75
CA SER A 185 -20.49 -8.13 -0.63
C SER A 185 -19.32 -7.48 -1.38
N CYS A 186 -19.24 -7.73 -2.68
CA CYS A 186 -18.34 -6.99 -3.58
C CYS A 186 -18.61 -5.47 -3.60
N LYS A 187 -19.78 -5.03 -3.12
CA LYS A 187 -20.10 -3.62 -2.92
C LYS A 187 -19.21 -2.97 -1.86
N LEU A 188 -18.85 -3.69 -0.79
CA LEU A 188 -17.95 -3.17 0.24
C LEU A 188 -16.56 -2.89 -0.34
N THR A 189 -16.00 -3.85 -1.08
CA THR A 189 -14.69 -3.67 -1.71
C THR A 189 -14.71 -2.57 -2.76
N THR A 190 -15.80 -2.46 -3.53
CA THR A 190 -16.00 -1.37 -4.50
C THR A 190 -15.99 0.01 -3.82
N LEU A 191 -16.68 0.15 -2.68
CA LEU A 191 -16.70 1.39 -1.91
C LEU A 191 -15.33 1.72 -1.30
N GLU A 192 -14.63 0.73 -0.75
CA GLU A 192 -13.27 0.91 -0.21
C GLU A 192 -12.29 1.39 -1.27
N ASP A 193 -12.35 0.80 -2.47
CA ASP A 193 -11.48 1.16 -3.58
C ASP A 193 -11.81 2.54 -4.14
N TYR A 194 -13.09 2.92 -4.19
CA TYR A 194 -13.48 4.29 -4.51
C TYR A 194 -12.96 5.32 -3.49
N ILE A 195 -13.01 5.01 -2.19
CA ILE A 195 -12.45 5.87 -1.14
C ILE A 195 -10.92 5.98 -1.27
N LYS A 196 -10.21 4.90 -1.63
CA LYS A 196 -8.77 4.97 -1.92
C LYS A 196 -8.51 5.85 -3.14
N PHE A 197 -9.24 5.64 -4.23
CA PHE A 197 -9.11 6.41 -5.47
C PHE A 197 -9.33 7.91 -5.26
N SER A 198 -10.43 8.30 -4.59
CA SER A 198 -10.76 9.70 -4.31
C SER A 198 -9.71 10.41 -3.46
N ARG A 199 -9.13 9.74 -2.45
CA ARG A 199 -8.04 10.29 -1.63
C ARG A 199 -6.73 10.48 -2.40
N ILE A 200 -6.44 9.61 -3.36
CA ILE A 200 -5.28 9.78 -4.25
C ILE A 200 -5.49 11.01 -5.14
N LYS A 201 -6.71 11.23 -5.64
CA LYS A 201 -7.04 12.40 -6.49
C LYS A 201 -7.20 13.70 -5.70
N ASN A 202 -7.56 13.62 -4.42
CA ASN A 202 -7.70 14.77 -3.52
C ASN A 202 -7.06 14.47 -2.17
N HIS A 203 -5.79 14.87 -2.01
CA HIS A 203 -5.00 14.61 -0.80
C HIS A 203 -5.55 15.26 0.50
N HIS A 204 -6.51 16.18 0.40
CA HIS A 204 -7.20 16.74 1.56
C HIS A 204 -8.40 15.90 2.02
N ASP A 205 -8.80 14.88 1.26
CA ASP A 205 -9.88 13.97 1.66
C ASP A 205 -9.39 13.00 2.75
N SER A 206 -10.00 13.08 3.93
CA SER A 206 -9.76 12.19 5.07
C SER A 206 -10.86 11.14 5.25
N THR A 207 -11.68 10.91 4.23
CA THR A 207 -12.79 9.97 4.29
C THR A 207 -12.31 8.54 4.56
N ASN A 208 -12.93 7.90 5.55
CA ASN A 208 -12.68 6.53 5.97
C ASN A 208 -13.98 5.71 5.82
N ILE A 209 -13.84 4.47 5.35
CA ILE A 209 -14.92 3.48 5.19
C ILE A 209 -15.80 3.34 6.44
N PHE A 210 -15.21 3.31 7.65
CA PHE A 210 -15.98 3.21 8.90
C PHE A 210 -17.01 4.33 9.02
N ARG A 211 -16.60 5.59 8.77
CA ARG A 211 -17.50 6.76 8.85
C ARG A 211 -18.60 6.69 7.80
N VAL A 212 -18.26 6.22 6.59
CA VAL A 212 -19.23 6.10 5.50
C VAL A 212 -20.28 5.05 5.82
N LEU A 213 -19.87 3.86 6.26
CA LEU A 213 -20.78 2.77 6.64
C LEU A 213 -21.63 3.17 7.85
N ARG A 214 -21.03 3.66 8.93
CA ARG A 214 -21.74 4.13 10.13
C ARG A 214 -22.84 5.13 9.79
N ASN A 215 -22.53 6.14 8.98
CA ASN A 215 -23.51 7.14 8.58
C ASN A 215 -24.51 6.61 7.56
N GLY A 216 -24.08 5.72 6.67
CA GLY A 216 -24.92 5.09 5.65
C GLY A 216 -26.01 4.19 6.24
N PHE A 217 -25.69 3.50 7.34
CA PHE A 217 -26.62 2.63 8.05
C PHE A 217 -27.48 3.34 9.11
N GLY A 218 -27.36 4.65 9.31
CA GLY A 218 -28.24 5.40 10.23
C GLY A 218 -27.60 5.89 11.53
N GLY A 219 -26.28 5.78 11.69
CA GLY A 219 -25.57 6.25 12.88
C GLY A 219 -25.21 5.12 13.84
N ASP A 220 -24.97 5.42 15.12
CA ASP A 220 -24.25 4.49 16.01
C ASP A 220 -25.18 3.35 16.40
N LYS A 221 -26.43 3.69 16.70
CA LYS A 221 -27.50 2.74 17.03
C LYS A 221 -27.70 1.72 15.90
N ASP A 222 -28.06 2.19 14.72
CA ASP A 222 -28.46 1.31 13.63
C ASP A 222 -27.28 0.54 13.06
N PHE A 223 -26.09 1.17 13.01
CA PHE A 223 -24.87 0.48 12.62
C PHE A 223 -24.45 -0.59 13.64
N ALA A 224 -24.54 -0.32 14.96
CA ALA A 224 -24.25 -1.32 15.98
C ALA A 224 -25.21 -2.52 15.93
N ILE A 225 -26.50 -2.28 15.69
CA ILE A 225 -27.48 -3.36 15.48
C ILE A 225 -27.16 -4.14 14.20
N MET A 226 -26.84 -3.46 13.10
CA MET A 226 -26.49 -4.10 11.83
C MET A 226 -25.24 -4.97 11.96
N VAL A 227 -24.16 -4.44 12.56
CA VAL A 227 -22.91 -5.16 12.83
C VAL A 227 -23.15 -6.34 13.77
N SER A 228 -23.94 -6.16 14.83
CA SER A 228 -24.31 -7.26 15.71
C SER A 228 -25.06 -8.38 14.98
N LYS A 229 -25.95 -8.05 14.05
CA LYS A 229 -26.61 -9.07 13.20
C LYS A 229 -25.63 -9.74 12.24
N ALA A 230 -24.62 -9.03 11.75
CA ALA A 230 -23.58 -9.61 10.92
C ALA A 230 -22.66 -10.56 11.71
N MET A 231 -22.47 -10.36 13.01
CA MET A 231 -21.74 -11.29 13.88
C MET A 231 -22.44 -12.66 14.01
N ASP A 232 -23.76 -12.72 13.79
CA ASP A 232 -24.54 -13.96 13.77
C ASP A 232 -24.37 -14.73 12.44
N ILE A 233 -23.79 -14.10 11.41
CA ILE A 233 -23.51 -14.71 10.10
C ILE A 233 -22.06 -15.21 10.09
N PRO A 234 -21.82 -16.54 10.02
CA PRO A 234 -20.48 -17.10 10.11
C PRO A 234 -19.47 -16.47 9.14
N GLU A 235 -19.88 -16.23 7.89
CA GLU A 235 -19.02 -15.67 6.84
C GLU A 235 -18.71 -14.19 7.05
N ALA A 236 -19.61 -13.44 7.71
CA ALA A 236 -19.44 -12.01 7.95
C ALA A 236 -18.80 -11.70 9.30
N LYS A 237 -18.69 -12.67 10.20
CA LYS A 237 -18.25 -12.47 11.60
C LYS A 237 -16.89 -11.78 11.71
N LEU A 238 -15.91 -12.13 10.87
CA LEU A 238 -14.60 -11.48 10.90
C LEU A 238 -14.69 -10.00 10.51
N ASN A 239 -15.39 -9.70 9.42
CA ASN A 239 -15.57 -8.32 8.95
C ASN A 239 -16.42 -7.50 9.93
N ALA A 240 -17.46 -8.11 10.50
CA ALA A 240 -18.30 -7.50 11.52
C ALA A 240 -17.50 -7.16 12.79
N GLY A 241 -16.59 -8.04 13.22
CA GLY A 241 -15.70 -7.79 14.36
C GLY A 241 -14.87 -6.51 14.20
N ILE A 242 -14.32 -6.26 13.01
CA ILE A 242 -13.57 -5.03 12.70
C ILE A 242 -14.43 -3.78 12.95
N TYR A 243 -15.68 -3.80 12.50
CA TYR A 243 -16.58 -2.66 12.66
C TYR A 243 -17.16 -2.53 14.07
N GLN A 244 -17.28 -3.65 14.80
CA GLN A 244 -17.65 -3.67 16.21
C GLN A 244 -16.54 -3.04 17.05
N ASP A 245 -15.29 -3.45 16.85
CA ASP A 245 -14.14 -2.88 17.56
C ASP A 245 -13.99 -1.39 17.26
N ALA A 246 -14.20 -0.96 16.01
CA ALA A 246 -14.16 0.46 15.65
C ALA A 246 -15.30 1.28 16.31
N LEU A 247 -16.49 0.68 16.51
CA LEU A 247 -17.57 1.30 17.28
C LEU A 247 -17.19 1.43 18.76
N PHE A 248 -16.62 0.38 19.35
CA PHE A 248 -16.22 0.37 20.75
C PHE A 248 -15.07 1.34 21.03
N GLU A 249 -14.04 1.34 20.18
CA GLU A 249 -12.93 2.31 20.25
C GLU A 249 -13.46 3.74 20.19
N ARG A 250 -14.44 4.01 19.31
CA ARG A 250 -15.07 5.32 19.20
C ARG A 250 -15.82 5.71 20.47
N TRP A 251 -16.64 4.82 21.03
CA TRP A 251 -17.38 5.08 22.28
C TRP A 251 -16.41 5.30 23.44
N PHE A 252 -15.36 4.48 23.54
CA PHE A 252 -14.32 4.59 24.56
C PHE A 252 -13.57 5.92 24.47
N LYS A 253 -13.10 6.30 23.27
CA LYS A 253 -12.44 7.61 23.03
C LYS A 253 -13.37 8.81 23.28
N SER A 254 -14.67 8.58 23.31
CA SER A 254 -15.67 9.60 23.66
C SER A 254 -15.99 9.62 25.16
N ASN A 255 -15.23 8.89 25.99
CA ASN A 255 -15.45 8.69 27.43
C ASN A 255 -16.85 8.14 27.76
N MET A 256 -17.40 7.29 26.89
CA MET A 256 -18.71 6.69 27.11
C MET A 256 -18.59 5.47 28.01
N GLU A 257 -19.15 5.52 29.22
CA GLU A 257 -19.16 4.35 30.10
C GLU A 257 -20.16 3.30 29.61
N PRO A 258 -19.96 2.00 29.88
CA PRO A 258 -20.87 0.96 29.41
C PRO A 258 -22.33 1.15 29.83
N GLN A 259 -22.56 1.66 31.04
CA GLN A 259 -23.89 1.95 31.56
C GLN A 259 -24.63 3.05 30.79
N ASP A 260 -23.90 3.97 30.16
CA ASP A 260 -24.49 5.10 29.42
C ASP A 260 -24.87 4.74 27.99
N VAL A 261 -24.37 3.62 27.45
CA VAL A 261 -24.57 3.26 26.03
C VAL A 261 -26.05 3.06 25.69
N LEU A 262 -26.84 2.45 26.59
CA LEU A 262 -28.27 2.24 26.36
C LEU A 262 -29.02 3.58 26.18
N MET A 263 -28.77 4.54 27.07
CA MET A 263 -29.41 5.86 27.00
C MET A 263 -28.86 6.68 25.83
N THR A 264 -27.54 6.75 25.69
CA THR A 264 -26.89 7.70 24.77
C THR A 264 -26.93 7.23 23.32
N VAL A 265 -26.70 5.95 23.05
CA VAL A 265 -26.68 5.36 21.70
C VAL A 265 -28.06 4.83 21.34
N PHE A 266 -28.64 3.96 22.16
CA PHE A 266 -29.88 3.26 21.81
C PHE A 266 -31.15 4.09 22.08
N LYS A 267 -31.04 5.19 22.84
CA LYS A 267 -32.16 6.04 23.29
C LYS A 267 -33.16 5.25 24.14
N ILE A 268 -32.63 4.44 25.06
CA ILE A 268 -33.40 3.58 25.96
C ILE A 268 -33.10 4.02 27.40
N ASP A 269 -34.12 4.52 28.08
CA ASP A 269 -33.98 5.14 29.41
C ASP A 269 -34.09 4.13 30.56
N ASP A 270 -34.56 2.90 30.28
CA ASP A 270 -34.67 1.81 31.26
C ASP A 270 -34.17 0.48 30.68
N VAL A 271 -33.23 -0.17 31.37
CA VAL A 271 -32.68 -1.48 31.00
C VAL A 271 -33.78 -2.53 30.88
N ALA A 272 -34.83 -2.47 31.71
CA ALA A 272 -35.96 -3.41 31.63
C ALA A 272 -36.73 -3.33 30.30
N THR A 273 -36.61 -2.21 29.59
CA THR A 273 -37.23 -1.98 28.28
C THR A 273 -36.29 -2.27 27.10
N SER A 274 -35.02 -2.58 27.38
CA SER A 274 -34.01 -2.86 26.35
C SER A 274 -34.13 -4.28 25.79
N GLY A 275 -33.94 -4.43 24.48
CA GLY A 275 -33.92 -5.73 23.83
C GLY A 275 -32.66 -6.52 24.15
N ALA A 276 -32.74 -7.85 23.98
CA ALA A 276 -31.62 -8.76 24.25
C ALA A 276 -30.36 -8.42 23.41
N ARG A 277 -30.53 -7.85 22.21
CA ARG A 277 -29.42 -7.50 21.34
C ARG A 277 -28.69 -6.25 21.83
N GLU A 278 -29.43 -5.21 22.23
CA GLU A 278 -28.88 -4.00 22.84
C GLU A 278 -28.09 -4.35 24.09
N GLN A 279 -28.66 -5.19 24.98
CA GLN A 279 -27.97 -5.67 26.17
C GLN A 279 -26.70 -6.47 25.84
N SER A 280 -26.74 -7.31 24.80
CA SER A 280 -25.57 -8.06 24.33
C SER A 280 -24.47 -7.14 23.82
N ILE A 281 -24.81 -6.09 23.06
CA ILE A 281 -23.84 -5.10 22.57
C ILE A 281 -23.20 -4.35 23.75
N VAL A 282 -24.00 -3.89 24.71
CA VAL A 282 -23.49 -3.21 25.91
C VAL A 282 -22.59 -4.13 26.74
N SER A 283 -22.96 -5.41 26.88
CA SER A 283 -22.15 -6.41 27.58
C SER A 283 -20.81 -6.65 26.90
N GLN A 284 -20.77 -6.66 25.56
CA GLN A 284 -19.54 -6.81 24.79
C GLN A 284 -18.67 -5.54 24.88
N TYR A 285 -19.28 -4.36 24.81
CA TYR A 285 -18.58 -3.10 25.01
C TYR A 285 -17.98 -2.99 26.41
N LYS A 286 -18.69 -3.44 27.46
CA LYS A 286 -18.16 -3.48 28.82
C LYS A 286 -16.84 -4.25 28.92
N LYS A 287 -16.77 -5.42 28.28
CA LYS A 287 -15.53 -6.21 28.22
C LYS A 287 -14.40 -5.47 27.51
N TYR A 288 -14.70 -4.81 26.39
CA TYR A 288 -13.73 -3.96 25.68
C TYR A 288 -13.25 -2.80 26.56
N TYR A 289 -14.17 -2.13 27.25
CA TYR A 289 -13.88 -0.99 28.13
C TYR A 289 -12.98 -1.39 29.31
N GLU A 290 -13.28 -2.51 29.98
CA GLU A 290 -12.47 -3.05 31.08
C GLU A 290 -11.07 -3.48 30.60
N TRP A 291 -10.98 -4.06 29.40
CA TRP A 291 -9.69 -4.40 28.76
C TRP A 291 -8.84 -3.14 28.48
N GLU A 292 -9.42 -2.09 27.89
CA GLU A 292 -8.69 -0.84 27.62
C GLU A 292 -8.26 -0.10 28.90
N LEU A 293 -8.99 -0.27 30.00
CA LEU A 293 -8.57 0.21 31.32
C LEU A 293 -7.49 -0.65 31.99
N GLY A 294 -7.11 -1.79 31.39
CA GLY A 294 -6.15 -2.73 31.95
C GLY A 294 -6.69 -3.52 33.15
N ILE A 295 -8.01 -3.60 33.31
CA ILE A 295 -8.68 -4.26 34.43
C ILE A 295 -8.76 -5.78 34.22
N ASP A 296 -8.76 -6.25 32.97
CA ASP A 296 -8.90 -7.68 32.65
C ASP A 296 -7.89 -8.10 31.56
N GLN A 297 -7.00 -9.07 31.83
CA GLN A 297 -6.00 -9.60 30.88
C GLN A 297 -6.45 -10.91 30.21
N ILE A 298 -7.61 -10.93 29.53
CA ILE A 298 -7.98 -12.05 28.64
C ILE A 298 -7.73 -11.66 27.17
N PRO A 299 -6.82 -12.34 26.45
CA PRO A 299 -6.44 -11.95 25.09
C PRO A 299 -7.62 -12.04 24.11
N SER A 300 -7.91 -10.94 23.42
CA SER A 300 -8.85 -10.93 22.31
C SER A 300 -8.28 -11.76 21.14
N PHE A 301 -9.10 -12.64 20.57
CA PHE A 301 -8.71 -13.57 19.50
C PHE A 301 -8.30 -12.91 18.17
N LEU A 302 -8.26 -11.58 18.07
CA LEU A 302 -7.89 -10.85 16.85
C LEU A 302 -6.94 -9.66 17.07
N GLY A 303 -6.34 -9.53 18.25
CA GLY A 303 -5.49 -8.38 18.64
C GLY A 303 -4.16 -8.20 17.88
N HIS A 304 -3.91 -8.88 16.76
CA HIS A 304 -2.61 -8.83 16.06
C HIS A 304 -2.61 -8.28 14.63
N VAL A 305 -3.76 -7.95 14.01
CA VAL A 305 -3.72 -7.68 12.56
C VAL A 305 -3.55 -6.20 12.19
N PHE A 306 -3.97 -5.22 12.99
CA PHE A 306 -3.74 -3.80 12.62
C PHE A 306 -3.54 -2.86 13.82
N ARG A 307 -2.29 -2.68 14.24
CA ARG A 307 -1.82 -1.40 14.80
C ARG A 307 -0.72 -0.85 13.86
N PRO A 308 -0.89 0.30 13.21
CA PRO A 308 0.25 1.07 12.75
C PRO A 308 1.01 1.59 13.98
N ARG A 309 2.35 1.52 13.93
CA ARG A 309 3.24 2.18 14.90
C ARG A 309 3.06 3.70 14.86
#